data_AF-A0A8J8XEJ3-F1
#
_entry.id   AF-A0A8J8XEJ3-F1
#
_cell.length_a   1.000
_cell.length_b   1.000
_cell.length_c   1.000
_cell.angle_alpha   90.00
_cell.angle_beta   90.00
_cell.angle_gamma   90.00
#
_symmetry.space_group_name_H-M   'P 1'
#
loop_
_entity.id
_entity.type
_entity.pdbx_description
1 polymer ?
#
loop_
_entity_poly.entity_id
_entity_poly.type
_entity_poly.pdbx_seq_one_letter_code
_entity_poly.pdbx_strand_id
1 'polypeptide(L)'
;MPDSNEDRRLLVVVDLVGDLGEAAWNVLYSTCKQLMASRSRSKIILTNRSDRIVKFGTTRPALRLSYVSSEAFWYFFKTITFGSTDPKMHPRLLHLAMDIAKTLNRSLIAANINACLLRENFDVRYWSKVRAFLRGNVQKHII
;
A
#
# COMPACT_ATOMS: atom_id res chain seq x y z
N MET A 1 33.02 25.57 16.39
CA MET A 1 32.61 25.41 14.98
C MET A 1 31.10 25.29 14.98
N PRO A 2 30.33 26.23 14.41
CA PRO A 2 28.89 26.04 14.30
C PRO A 2 28.64 24.97 13.24
N ASP A 3 27.85 23.96 13.58
CA ASP A 3 27.29 23.00 12.63
C ASP A 3 26.67 23.78 11.47
N SER A 4 27.29 23.73 10.29
CA SER A 4 26.74 24.41 9.13
C SER A 4 25.40 23.74 8.80
N ASN A 5 24.33 24.52 8.86
CA ASN A 5 22.95 24.11 8.58
C ASN A 5 22.73 23.64 7.12
N GLU A 6 23.81 23.46 6.34
CA GLU A 6 23.82 23.24 4.89
C GLU A 6 23.49 21.81 4.47
N ASP A 7 23.51 20.82 5.39
CA ASP A 7 23.21 19.42 5.05
C ASP A 7 21.82 18.95 5.49
N ARG A 8 20.94 19.87 5.93
CA ARG A 8 19.55 19.50 6.28
C ARG A 8 18.74 19.29 5.00
N ARG A 9 18.41 18.04 4.70
CA ARG A 9 17.55 17.64 3.57
C ARG A 9 16.10 17.51 4.03
N LEU A 10 15.16 17.93 3.18
CA LEU A 10 13.74 17.71 3.41
C LEU A 10 13.14 16.80 2.33
N LEU A 11 12.32 15.86 2.76
CA LEU A 11 11.44 15.08 1.90
C LEU A 11 9.99 15.39 2.27
N VAL A 12 9.23 15.92 1.31
CA VAL A 12 7.80 16.15 1.47
C VAL A 12 7.05 15.08 0.67
N VAL A 13 6.14 14.36 1.30
CA VAL A 13 5.26 13.38 0.63
C VAL A 13 3.84 13.91 0.67
N VAL A 14 3.23 14.09 -0.49
CA VAL A 14 1.88 14.63 -0.63
C VAL A 14 1.01 13.58 -1.30
N ASP A 15 0.03 13.07 -0.56
CA ASP A 15 -0.99 12.17 -1.09
C ASP A 15 -2.26 12.94 -1.45
N LEU A 16 -2.63 12.89 -2.72
CA LEU A 16 -3.69 13.72 -3.28
C LEU A 16 -4.92 12.87 -3.62
N VAL A 17 -6.06 13.26 -3.06
CA VAL A 17 -7.36 12.66 -3.34
C VAL A 17 -8.05 13.48 -4.43
N GLY A 18 -8.31 12.85 -5.57
CA GLY A 18 -8.92 13.51 -6.72
C GLY A 18 -7.93 14.39 -7.50
N ASP A 19 -8.46 15.29 -8.31
CA ASP A 19 -7.66 16.13 -9.18
C ASP A 19 -7.26 17.43 -8.48
N LEU A 20 -5.94 17.69 -8.43
CA LEU A 20 -5.41 18.94 -7.90
C LEU A 20 -5.46 20.03 -8.99
N GLY A 21 -6.13 21.14 -8.69
CA GLY A 21 -6.13 22.32 -9.56
C GLY A 21 -4.78 23.04 -9.58
N GLU A 22 -4.47 23.75 -10.68
CA GLU A 22 -3.17 24.43 -10.86
C GLU A 22 -2.93 25.53 -9.82
N ALA A 23 -3.97 26.27 -9.44
CA ALA A 23 -3.88 27.29 -8.41
C ALA A 23 -3.46 26.67 -7.05
N ALA A 24 -4.11 25.57 -6.65
CA ALA A 24 -3.77 24.87 -5.41
C ALA A 24 -2.36 24.27 -5.44
N TRP A 25 -1.94 23.73 -6.59
CA TRP A 25 -0.58 23.26 -6.79
C TRP A 25 0.45 24.38 -6.65
N ASN A 26 0.22 25.54 -7.28
CA ASN A 26 1.15 26.66 -7.23
C ASN A 26 1.36 27.17 -5.79
N VAL A 27 0.27 27.25 -5.01
CA VAL A 27 0.35 27.60 -3.59
C VAL A 27 1.21 26.57 -2.84
N LEU A 28 0.87 25.27 -2.94
CA LEU A 28 1.61 24.19 -2.27
C LEU A 28 3.10 24.19 -2.64
N TYR A 29 3.41 24.24 -3.95
CA TYR A 29 4.77 24.22 -4.45
C TYR A 29 5.57 25.43 -3.96
N SER A 30 4.98 26.62 -3.95
CA SER A 30 5.64 27.84 -3.46
C SER A 30 5.96 27.74 -1.96
N THR A 31 5.03 27.23 -1.15
CA THR A 31 5.23 26.99 0.29
C THR A 31 6.35 25.97 0.51
N CYS A 32 6.34 24.85 -0.21
CA CYS A 32 7.40 23.85 -0.12
C CYS A 32 8.76 24.45 -0.55
N LYS A 33 8.80 25.25 -1.62
CA LYS A 33 10.03 25.88 -2.11
C LYS A 33 10.63 26.84 -1.07
N GLN A 34 9.80 27.65 -0.41
CA GLN A 34 10.25 28.53 0.67
C GLN A 34 10.80 27.71 1.85
N LEU A 35 10.10 26.65 2.23
CA LEU A 35 10.57 25.73 3.26
C LEU A 35 11.91 25.07 2.89
N MET A 36 12.17 24.83 1.60
CA MET A 36 13.39 24.18 1.12
C MET A 36 14.50 25.17 0.72
N ALA A 37 14.30 26.49 0.86
CA ALA A 37 15.19 27.51 0.29
C ALA A 37 16.65 27.43 0.78
N SER A 38 16.88 27.00 2.02
CA SER A 38 18.22 26.82 2.62
C SER A 38 18.66 25.35 2.70
N ARG A 39 17.98 24.44 1.99
CA ARG A 39 18.09 22.98 2.16
C ARG A 39 18.43 22.29 0.83
N SER A 40 19.72 22.21 0.55
CA SER A 40 20.27 21.56 -0.64
C SER A 40 19.73 20.12 -0.81
N ARG A 41 19.36 19.74 -2.05
CA ARG A 41 18.93 18.37 -2.43
C ARG A 41 17.58 17.89 -1.84
N SER A 42 16.72 18.80 -1.41
CA SER A 42 15.36 18.47 -0.95
C SER A 42 14.45 18.00 -2.10
N LYS A 43 13.44 17.17 -1.81
CA LYS A 43 12.54 16.56 -2.80
C LYS A 43 11.08 16.59 -2.36
N ILE A 44 10.17 16.62 -3.34
CA ILE A 44 8.73 16.42 -3.15
C ILE A 44 8.34 15.14 -3.89
N ILE A 45 7.66 14.23 -3.21
CA ILE A 45 7.01 13.05 -3.81
C ILE A 45 5.52 13.31 -3.83
N LEU A 46 4.92 13.21 -5.01
CA LEU A 46 3.49 13.30 -5.21
C LEU A 46 2.92 11.91 -5.46
N THR A 47 1.90 11.52 -4.71
CA THR A 47 1.12 10.30 -4.94
C THR A 47 -0.32 10.66 -5.27
N ASN A 48 -0.90 9.97 -6.25
CA ASN A 48 -2.28 10.13 -6.68
C ASN A 48 -2.76 8.85 -7.38
N ARG A 49 -4.07 8.59 -7.39
CA ARG A 49 -4.70 7.51 -8.16
C ARG A 49 -4.90 7.86 -9.64
N SER A 50 -4.81 9.15 -10.00
CA SER A 50 -5.00 9.69 -11.34
C SER A 50 -3.67 10.08 -11.98
N ASP A 51 -3.48 9.73 -13.25
CA ASP A 51 -2.29 10.12 -14.02
C ASP A 51 -2.24 11.61 -14.36
N ARG A 52 -3.33 12.34 -14.13
CA ARG A 52 -3.37 13.79 -14.35
C ARG A 52 -2.33 14.52 -13.50
N ILE A 53 -1.88 13.91 -12.39
CA ILE A 53 -0.82 14.45 -11.53
C ILE A 53 0.54 14.56 -12.23
N VAL A 54 0.79 13.78 -13.29
CA VAL A 54 2.06 13.78 -14.04
C VAL A 54 2.45 15.19 -14.49
N LYS A 55 1.48 16.05 -14.80
CA LYS A 55 1.74 17.42 -15.26
C LYS A 55 2.43 18.30 -14.21
N PHE A 56 2.30 17.97 -12.93
CA PHE A 56 2.92 18.70 -11.81
C PHE A 56 4.29 18.13 -11.41
N GLY A 57 4.57 16.88 -11.79
CA GLY A 57 5.81 16.20 -11.45
C GLY A 57 6.94 16.48 -12.43
N THR A 58 8.18 16.31 -11.95
CA THR A 58 9.38 16.38 -12.79
C THR A 58 9.81 15.02 -13.34
N THR A 59 9.34 13.91 -12.76
CA THR A 59 9.65 12.54 -13.21
C THR A 59 8.77 12.12 -14.39
N ARG A 60 9.38 11.68 -15.50
CA ARG A 60 8.68 11.20 -16.70
C ARG A 60 9.30 9.88 -17.22
N PRO A 61 8.49 8.82 -17.44
CA PRO A 61 7.07 8.70 -17.07
C PRO A 61 6.88 8.68 -15.54
N ALA A 62 5.67 8.98 -15.05
CA ALA A 62 5.39 8.80 -13.63
C ALA A 62 5.52 7.33 -13.22
N LEU A 63 5.97 7.11 -11.98
CA LEU A 63 6.05 5.78 -11.40
C LEU A 63 4.64 5.25 -11.14
N ARG A 64 4.21 4.26 -11.92
CA ARG A 64 2.96 3.55 -11.69
C ARG A 64 3.20 2.40 -10.72
N LEU A 65 2.50 2.42 -9.59
CA LEU A 65 2.46 1.27 -8.69
C LEU A 65 1.48 0.24 -9.27
N SER A 66 2.02 -0.84 -9.82
CA SER A 66 1.24 -1.98 -10.31
C SER A 66 1.00 -3.01 -9.20
N TYR A 67 0.08 -3.94 -9.44
CA TYR A 67 -0.04 -5.11 -8.58
C TYR A 67 1.26 -5.90 -8.59
N VAL A 68 1.68 -6.36 -7.40
CA VAL A 68 2.77 -7.33 -7.26
C VAL A 68 2.40 -8.65 -7.96
N SER A 69 3.37 -9.53 -8.20
CA SER A 69 3.06 -10.85 -8.75
C SER A 69 2.20 -11.68 -7.79
N SER A 70 1.53 -12.72 -8.30
CA SER A 70 0.72 -13.62 -7.49
C SER A 70 1.56 -14.36 -6.44
N GLU A 71 2.82 -14.68 -6.77
CA GLU A 71 3.79 -15.34 -5.89
C GLU A 71 4.26 -14.39 -4.78
N ALA A 72 4.59 -13.15 -5.14
CA ALA A 72 4.99 -12.12 -4.16
C ALA A 72 3.83 -11.78 -3.22
N PHE A 73 2.61 -11.66 -3.75
CA PHE A 73 1.41 -11.47 -2.95
C PHE A 73 1.15 -12.64 -2.01
N TRP A 74 1.26 -13.87 -2.52
CA TRP A 74 1.10 -15.08 -1.69
C TRP A 74 2.14 -15.13 -0.58
N TYR A 75 3.41 -14.87 -0.90
CA TYR A 75 4.48 -14.80 0.08
C TYR A 75 4.17 -13.75 1.16
N PHE A 76 3.82 -12.53 0.75
CA PHE A 76 3.42 -11.45 1.65
C PHE A 76 2.27 -11.90 2.58
N PHE A 77 1.15 -12.36 2.01
CA PHE A 77 -0.04 -12.74 2.75
C PHE A 77 0.23 -13.90 3.72
N LYS A 78 0.95 -14.93 3.27
CA LYS A 78 1.36 -16.05 4.12
C LYS A 78 2.20 -15.57 5.31
N THR A 79 3.18 -14.71 5.07
CA THR A 79 4.06 -14.17 6.12
C THR A 79 3.26 -13.38 7.17
N ILE A 80 2.38 -12.47 6.75
CA ILE A 80 1.63 -11.65 7.73
C ILE A 80 0.53 -12.42 8.48
N THR A 81 -0.06 -13.44 7.84
CA THR A 81 -1.17 -14.22 8.42
C THR A 81 -0.66 -15.25 9.43
N PHE A 82 0.45 -15.92 9.14
CA PHE A 82 1.02 -16.94 10.03
C PHE A 82 2.02 -16.34 11.04
N GLY A 83 2.61 -15.18 10.76
CA GLY A 83 3.58 -14.55 11.65
C GLY A 83 4.77 -15.48 11.91
N SER A 84 5.05 -15.77 13.17
CA SER A 84 6.12 -16.70 13.59
C SER A 84 5.72 -18.18 13.56
N THR A 85 4.44 -18.50 13.35
CA THR A 85 3.96 -19.88 13.28
C THR A 85 4.38 -20.52 11.96
N ASP A 86 5.00 -21.71 12.00
CA ASP A 86 5.33 -22.45 10.78
C ASP A 86 4.03 -22.93 10.08
N PRO A 87 3.72 -22.43 8.86
CA PRO A 87 2.52 -22.85 8.15
C PRO A 87 2.49 -24.35 7.82
N LYS A 88 3.65 -25.01 7.73
CA LYS A 88 3.74 -26.45 7.46
C LYS A 88 3.14 -27.30 8.57
N MET A 89 3.11 -26.79 9.80
CA MET A 89 2.48 -27.46 10.95
C MET A 89 0.94 -27.39 10.89
N HIS A 90 0.39 -26.54 10.02
CA HIS A 90 -1.05 -26.32 9.88
C HIS A 90 -1.52 -26.46 8.42
N PRO A 91 -1.38 -27.64 7.79
CA PRO A 91 -1.62 -27.81 6.35
C PRO A 91 -3.04 -27.43 5.90
N ARG A 92 -4.06 -27.65 6.75
CA ARG A 92 -5.45 -27.22 6.45
C ARG A 92 -5.60 -25.70 6.43
N LEU A 93 -4.98 -25.00 7.38
CA LEU A 93 -5.00 -23.53 7.43
C LEU A 93 -4.18 -22.95 6.27
N LEU A 94 -3.05 -23.57 5.94
CA LEU A 94 -2.24 -23.17 4.79
C LEU A 94 -3.06 -23.22 3.49
N HIS A 95 -3.81 -24.30 3.26
CA HIS A 95 -4.70 -24.41 2.11
C HIS A 95 -5.81 -23.33 2.12
N LEU A 96 -6.42 -23.07 3.28
CA LEU A 96 -7.42 -22.00 3.43
C LEU A 96 -6.84 -20.61 3.14
N ALA A 97 -5.63 -20.32 3.61
CA ALA A 97 -4.94 -19.07 3.32
C ALA A 97 -4.66 -18.91 1.83
N MET A 98 -4.26 -19.97 1.12
CA MET A 98 -4.08 -19.91 -0.34
C MET A 98 -5.38 -19.57 -1.07
N ASP A 99 -6.51 -20.19 -0.66
CA ASP A 99 -7.83 -19.87 -1.22
C ASP A 99 -8.24 -18.43 -0.94
N ILE A 100 -8.00 -17.95 0.29
CA ILE A 100 -8.30 -16.57 0.69
C ILE A 100 -7.44 -15.62 -0.14
N ALA A 101 -6.13 -15.83 -0.24
CA ALA A 101 -5.21 -14.98 -1.01
C ALA A 101 -5.68 -14.79 -2.46
N LYS A 102 -6.13 -15.87 -3.12
CA LYS A 102 -6.70 -15.80 -4.48
C LYS A 102 -7.95 -14.91 -4.55
N THR A 103 -8.76 -14.90 -3.49
CA THR A 103 -9.99 -14.11 -3.40
C THR A 103 -9.70 -12.61 -3.18
N LEU A 104 -8.57 -12.26 -2.59
CA LEU A 104 -8.20 -10.88 -2.27
C LEU A 104 -7.67 -10.06 -3.47
N ASN A 105 -7.60 -10.67 -4.66
CA ASN A 105 -7.19 -10.03 -5.91
C ASN A 105 -5.93 -9.13 -5.78
N ARG A 106 -4.92 -9.63 -5.07
CA ARG A 106 -3.64 -8.96 -4.82
C ARG A 106 -3.73 -7.58 -4.14
N SER A 107 -4.84 -7.28 -3.46
CA SER A 107 -4.99 -6.08 -2.64
C SER A 107 -4.22 -6.21 -1.33
N LEU A 108 -3.14 -5.42 -1.18
CA LEU A 108 -2.33 -5.40 0.05
C LEU A 108 -3.13 -4.91 1.26
N ILE A 109 -4.09 -4.00 1.07
CA ILE A 109 -4.97 -3.53 2.15
C ILE A 109 -5.89 -4.66 2.61
N ALA A 110 -6.56 -5.34 1.66
CA ALA A 110 -7.45 -6.45 2.00
C ALA A 110 -6.68 -7.63 2.64
N ALA A 111 -5.45 -7.88 2.18
CA ALA A 111 -4.53 -8.83 2.81
C ALA A 111 -4.25 -8.49 4.27
N ASN A 112 -3.89 -7.25 4.59
CA ASN A 112 -3.63 -6.85 5.97
C ASN A 112 -4.86 -7.01 6.87
N ILE A 113 -6.03 -6.54 6.43
CA ILE A 113 -7.27 -6.65 7.21
C ILE A 113 -7.59 -8.13 7.51
N ASN A 114 -7.56 -8.98 6.49
CA ASN A 114 -7.88 -10.40 6.66
C ASN A 114 -6.80 -11.13 7.48
N ALA A 115 -5.52 -10.81 7.28
CA ALA A 115 -4.45 -11.39 8.07
C ALA A 115 -4.63 -11.07 9.56
N CYS A 116 -4.93 -9.81 9.91
CA CYS A 116 -5.25 -9.42 11.29
C CYS A 116 -6.41 -10.26 11.84
N LEU A 117 -7.54 -10.36 11.13
CA LEU A 117 -8.71 -11.12 11.58
C LEU A 117 -8.42 -12.62 11.77
N LEU A 118 -7.61 -13.21 10.89
CA LEU A 118 -7.29 -14.64 10.92
C LEU A 118 -6.30 -14.99 12.03
N ARG A 119 -5.38 -14.08 12.36
CA ARG A 119 -4.37 -14.28 13.41
C ARG A 119 -4.95 -14.32 14.81
N GLU A 120 -6.08 -13.66 15.04
CA GLU A 120 -6.81 -13.68 16.31
C GLU A 120 -7.41 -15.06 16.63
N ASN A 121 -7.61 -15.92 15.62
CA ASN A 121 -8.20 -17.24 15.83
C ASN A 121 -7.70 -18.26 14.81
N PHE A 122 -6.79 -19.12 15.25
CA PHE A 122 -6.16 -20.18 14.44
C PHE A 122 -6.98 -21.47 14.34
N ASP A 123 -8.31 -21.39 14.39
CA ASP A 123 -9.22 -22.52 14.18
C ASP A 123 -9.65 -22.67 12.71
N VAL A 124 -9.64 -23.92 12.23
CA VAL A 124 -9.98 -24.27 10.83
C VAL A 124 -11.42 -23.88 10.48
N ARG A 125 -12.37 -24.00 11.41
CA ARG A 125 -13.76 -23.64 11.17
C ARG A 125 -13.91 -22.13 11.09
N TYR A 126 -13.20 -21.37 11.93
CA TYR A 126 -13.16 -19.91 11.84
C TYR A 126 -12.62 -19.45 10.48
N TRP A 127 -11.47 -19.96 10.03
CA TRP A 127 -10.88 -19.61 8.73
C TRP A 127 -11.78 -20.01 7.56
N SER A 128 -12.47 -21.14 7.68
CA SER A 128 -13.44 -21.60 6.68
C SER A 128 -14.63 -20.64 6.54
N LYS A 129 -15.13 -20.08 7.65
CA LYS A 129 -16.20 -19.06 7.64
C LYS A 129 -15.75 -17.76 6.98
N VAL A 130 -14.54 -17.28 7.31
CA VAL A 130 -13.96 -16.08 6.67
C VAL A 130 -13.82 -16.29 5.16
N ARG A 131 -13.27 -17.44 4.74
CA ARG A 131 -13.18 -17.81 3.31
C ARG A 131 -14.55 -17.80 2.63
N ALA A 132 -15.57 -18.41 3.24
CA ALA A 132 -16.92 -18.47 2.68
C ALA A 132 -17.54 -17.07 2.54
N PHE A 133 -17.37 -16.22 3.56
CA PHE A 133 -17.81 -14.82 3.53
C PHE A 133 -17.16 -14.04 2.38
N LEU A 134 -15.83 -14.11 2.25
CA LEU A 134 -15.11 -13.43 1.16
C LEU A 134 -15.59 -13.87 -0.23
N ARG A 135 -15.75 -15.19 -0.45
CA ARG A 135 -16.29 -15.71 -1.72
C ARG A 135 -17.70 -15.22 -2.00
N GLY A 136 -18.55 -15.16 -0.97
CA GLY A 136 -19.91 -14.63 -1.09
C GLY A 136 -19.95 -13.16 -1.50
N ASN A 137 -19.02 -12.33 -1.00
CA ASN A 137 -18.96 -10.91 -1.39
C ASN A 137 -18.48 -10.72 -2.83
N VAL A 138 -17.47 -11.48 -3.26
CA VAL A 138 -17.00 -11.46 -4.66
C VAL A 138 -18.15 -11.81 -5.62
N GLN A 139 -18.95 -12.84 -5.31
CA GLN A 139 -20.09 -13.24 -6.13
C GLN A 139 -21.18 -12.15 -6.24
N LYS A 140 -21.38 -11.35 -5.19
CA LYS A 140 -22.41 -10.30 -5.13
C LYS A 140 -22.04 -9.01 -5.85
N HIS A 141 -20.75 -8.77 -6.09
CA HIS A 141 -20.24 -7.51 -6.64
C HIS A 141 -19.55 -7.67 -8.01
N ILE A 142 -19.56 -8.87 -8.59
CA ILE A 142 -18.99 -9.19 -9.91
C ILE A 142 -20.04 -9.78 -10.88
N ILE A 143 -21.35 -9.60 -10.62
CA ILE A 143 -22.41 -9.83 -11.62
C ILE A 143 -23.12 -8.51 -11.91
#